data_AF-A0A516SD05-F1
#
_entry.id   AF-A0A516SD05-F1
#
_cell.length_a   1.000
_cell.length_b   1.000
_cell.length_c   1.000
_cell.angle_alpha   90.00
_cell.angle_beta   90.00
_cell.angle_gamma   90.00
#
_symmetry.space_group_name_H-M   'P 1'
#
loop_
_entity.id
_entity.type
_entity.pdbx_description
1 polymer ?
#
loop_
_entity_poly.entity_id
_entity_poly.type
_entity_poly.pdbx_seq_one_letter_code
_entity_poly.pdbx_strand_id
1 'polypeptide(L)'
;MKKLYFSALALIALLSTAAIAAPKMSAVRDQIQPVAADKGRIYFYRDSSFFGMGVQPEIRLNGETIGQSSSGTAFFVDRAPGQYEASAKDDAGSNRPFAVEAGKVIYFKTKISMGLLSGHFSFNEMPAEQATLEMSNLNYSGRQDLLATPGSVPVAAPAAAPAAHEAPASAAVTTTTLDAAAAPAAAPNLSMDSSIQSDKDLKLGTWSYDAEKLAQKHGCVSNGSGAWVIGKQQGVNETYRIRCADGSKFLVVCDSGECRPI
;
A
#
# COMPACT_ATOMS: atom_id res chain seq x y z
N MET A 1 46.54 58.83 7.41
CA MET A 1 46.64 57.40 7.74
C MET A 1 45.27 56.76 7.54
N LYS A 2 45.03 56.26 6.33
CA LYS A 2 43.88 55.42 5.96
C LYS A 2 44.29 53.98 6.24
N LYS A 3 43.50 53.24 7.03
CA LYS A 3 43.34 51.77 6.96
C LYS A 3 42.54 51.27 8.19
N LEU A 4 41.67 50.30 7.92
CA LEU A 4 41.22 49.24 8.84
C LEU A 4 40.09 49.55 9.84
N TYR A 5 38.88 49.86 9.34
CA TYR A 5 37.63 49.58 10.09
C TYR A 5 36.50 49.10 9.18
N PHE A 6 36.82 48.29 8.16
CA PHE A 6 35.83 47.74 7.21
C PHE A 6 35.77 46.20 7.22
N SER A 7 36.29 45.54 8.26
CA SER A 7 36.40 44.08 8.29
C SER A 7 36.01 43.50 9.65
N ALA A 8 34.76 43.72 10.06
CA ALA A 8 34.20 43.01 11.22
C ALA A 8 32.67 42.77 11.15
N LEU A 9 32.03 43.01 10.00
CA LEU A 9 30.56 42.92 9.87
C LEU A 9 30.11 42.08 8.66
N ALA A 10 30.81 40.98 8.37
CA ALA A 10 30.44 40.06 7.28
C ALA A 10 30.65 38.58 7.66
N LEU A 11 30.43 38.22 8.93
CA LEU A 11 30.60 36.84 9.40
C LEU A 11 29.43 36.35 10.27
N ILE A 12 28.20 36.80 9.98
CA ILE A 12 26.98 36.30 10.63
C ILE A 12 25.94 36.08 9.54
N ALA A 13 25.29 34.92 9.59
CA ALA A 13 24.23 34.42 8.70
C ALA A 13 24.66 33.56 7.48
N LEU A 14 25.50 32.55 7.73
CA LEU A 14 25.30 31.24 7.11
C LEU A 14 24.66 30.31 8.15
N LEU A 15 23.43 30.64 8.58
CA LEU A 15 22.55 29.61 9.13
C LEU A 15 22.08 28.78 7.93
N SER A 16 22.88 27.78 7.57
CA SER A 16 22.42 26.69 6.71
C SER A 16 21.25 26.01 7.42
N THR A 17 20.03 26.41 7.08
CA THR A 17 18.85 25.58 7.31
C THR A 17 19.03 24.34 6.46
N ALA A 18 19.73 23.34 7.01
CA ALA A 18 19.73 22.01 6.44
C ALA A 18 18.26 21.59 6.34
N ALA A 19 17.73 21.54 5.13
CA ALA A 19 16.45 20.92 4.86
C ALA A 19 16.62 19.46 5.29
N ILE A 20 16.17 19.13 6.50
CA ILE A 20 16.18 17.76 7.00
C ILE A 20 15.22 17.01 6.09
N ALA A 21 15.77 16.24 5.15
CA ALA A 21 14.98 15.37 4.31
C ALA A 21 14.19 14.43 5.22
N ALA A 22 12.89 14.32 4.98
CA ALA A 22 12.03 13.41 5.73
C ALA A 22 12.59 11.97 5.62
N PRO A 23 12.65 11.22 6.74
CA PRO A 23 13.22 9.88 6.72
C PRO A 23 12.37 8.95 5.86
N LYS A 24 12.97 7.88 5.33
CA LYS A 24 12.22 6.84 4.60
C LYS A 24 11.29 6.08 5.55
N MET A 25 10.14 5.66 5.04
CA MET A 25 9.20 4.82 5.79
C MET A 25 9.86 3.52 6.28
N SER A 26 10.70 2.89 5.44
CA SER A 26 11.50 1.73 5.83
C SER A 26 12.42 1.98 7.02
N ALA A 27 12.99 3.18 7.14
CA ALA A 27 13.91 3.52 8.23
C ALA A 27 13.17 3.78 9.56
N VAL A 28 11.92 4.22 9.52
CA VAL A 28 11.13 4.52 10.73
C VAL A 28 10.17 3.39 11.10
N ARG A 29 9.96 2.40 10.24
CA ARG A 29 8.96 1.33 10.45
C ARG A 29 9.12 0.63 11.80
N ASP A 30 10.36 0.31 12.16
CA ASP A 30 10.68 -0.38 13.43
C ASP A 30 10.59 0.54 14.65
N GLN A 31 10.49 1.85 14.42
CA GLN A 31 10.29 2.87 15.45
C GLN A 31 8.81 3.20 15.62
N ILE A 32 7.93 2.84 14.68
CA ILE A 32 6.50 3.14 14.81
C ILE A 32 5.93 2.37 15.99
N GLN A 33 5.31 3.09 16.94
CA GLN A 33 4.68 2.46 18.09
C GLN A 33 3.57 1.49 17.62
N PRO A 34 3.39 0.33 18.29
CA PRO A 34 2.26 -0.55 18.02
C PRO A 34 0.93 0.21 18.09
N VAL A 35 -0.04 -0.18 17.26
CA VAL A 35 -1.38 0.38 17.36
C VAL A 35 -1.96 0.04 18.74
N ALA A 36 -2.53 1.04 19.43
CA ALA A 36 -3.17 0.81 20.71
C ALA A 36 -4.36 -0.16 20.54
N ALA A 37 -4.58 -1.04 21.52
CA ALA A 37 -5.59 -2.10 21.43
C ALA A 37 -7.02 -1.57 21.25
N ASP A 38 -7.28 -0.31 21.63
CA ASP A 38 -8.55 0.40 21.53
C ASP A 38 -8.64 1.29 20.27
N LYS A 39 -7.68 1.20 19.35
CA LYS A 39 -7.61 2.01 18.13
C LYS A 39 -7.33 1.17 16.91
N GLY A 40 -7.77 1.65 15.75
CA GLY A 40 -7.28 1.21 14.46
C GLY A 40 -6.27 2.21 13.90
N ARG A 41 -5.39 1.74 13.02
CA ARG A 41 -4.41 2.57 12.32
C ARG A 41 -4.77 2.69 10.85
N ILE A 42 -4.69 3.91 10.33
CA ILE A 42 -5.02 4.21 8.94
C ILE A 42 -3.79 4.83 8.30
N TYR A 43 -3.22 4.14 7.33
CA TYR A 43 -2.12 4.64 6.50
C TYR A 43 -2.67 5.34 5.27
N PHE A 44 -2.09 6.49 4.94
CA PHE A 44 -2.30 7.20 3.68
C PHE A 44 -0.96 7.34 2.98
N TYR A 45 -0.92 7.01 1.70
CA TYR A 45 0.31 7.13 0.91
C TYR A 45 0.04 7.49 -0.55
N ARG A 46 1.03 8.11 -1.19
CA ARG A 46 1.00 8.43 -2.61
C ARG A 46 2.34 8.12 -3.26
N ASP A 47 2.28 7.48 -4.43
CA ASP A 47 3.47 7.18 -5.22
C ASP A 47 4.25 8.46 -5.57
N SER A 48 5.56 8.31 -5.72
CA SER A 48 6.38 9.36 -6.33
C SER A 48 6.04 9.48 -7.80
N SER A 49 5.43 10.60 -8.18
CA SER A 49 5.18 10.93 -9.59
C SER A 49 5.63 12.35 -9.89
N PHE A 50 6.26 12.53 -11.06
CA PHE A 50 6.55 13.85 -11.62
C PHE A 50 5.26 14.60 -11.96
N PHE A 51 4.22 13.87 -12.35
CA PHE A 51 2.91 14.44 -12.64
C PHE A 51 2.16 14.73 -11.33
N GLY A 52 1.74 15.98 -11.13
CA GLY A 52 1.05 16.40 -9.91
C GLY A 52 1.95 16.56 -8.67
N MET A 53 3.26 16.81 -8.86
CA MET A 53 4.20 17.06 -7.75
C MET A 53 3.87 18.35 -6.98
N GLY A 54 3.37 19.38 -7.66
CA GLY A 54 2.92 20.64 -7.04
C GLY A 54 1.54 20.55 -6.38
N VAL A 55 0.85 19.42 -6.53
CA VAL A 55 -0.50 19.22 -6.02
C VAL A 55 -0.41 18.40 -4.74
N GLN A 56 -0.74 18.98 -3.60
CA GLN A 56 -0.59 18.37 -2.28
C GLN A 56 -1.85 18.64 -1.45
N PRO A 57 -2.94 17.89 -1.68
CA PRO A 57 -4.17 18.13 -0.93
C PRO A 57 -3.99 17.75 0.54
N GLU A 58 -4.65 18.50 1.41
CA GLU A 58 -4.89 18.08 2.78
C GLU A 58 -5.87 16.89 2.77
N ILE A 59 -5.49 15.81 3.43
CA ILE A 59 -6.37 14.67 3.67
C ILE A 59 -7.15 14.92 4.95
N ARG A 60 -8.45 14.68 4.87
CA ARG A 60 -9.40 14.84 5.97
C ARG A 60 -10.04 13.51 6.33
N LEU A 61 -10.30 13.33 7.62
CA LEU A 61 -11.18 12.29 8.13
C LEU A 61 -12.37 12.96 8.81
N ASN A 62 -13.59 12.70 8.34
CA ASN A 62 -14.81 13.33 8.85
C ASN A 62 -14.71 14.88 8.91
N GLY A 63 -14.03 15.47 7.93
CA GLY A 63 -13.79 16.92 7.85
C GLY A 63 -12.59 17.45 8.64
N GLU A 64 -11.97 16.65 9.51
CA GLU A 64 -10.76 17.02 10.26
C GLU A 64 -9.50 16.75 9.43
N THR A 65 -8.65 17.77 9.21
CA THR A 65 -7.36 17.59 8.50
C THR A 65 -6.40 16.74 9.33
N ILE A 66 -5.97 15.59 8.77
CA ILE A 66 -5.08 14.63 9.45
C ILE A 66 -3.65 14.62 8.89
N GLY A 67 -3.44 15.20 7.70
CA GLY A 67 -2.15 15.21 7.04
C GLY A 67 -2.23 15.71 5.61
N GLN A 68 -1.11 15.67 4.89
CA GLN A 68 -1.03 16.08 3.49
C GLN A 68 -0.59 14.93 2.60
N SER A 69 -1.22 14.81 1.43
CA SER A 69 -0.85 13.83 0.41
C SER A 69 0.14 14.44 -0.60
N SER A 70 1.40 14.55 -0.18
CA SER A 70 2.51 14.98 -1.04
C SER A 70 3.03 13.84 -1.93
N SER A 71 3.80 14.17 -2.98
CA SER A 71 4.27 13.16 -3.93
C SER A 71 5.37 12.35 -3.27
N GLY A 72 5.27 11.02 -3.29
CA GLY A 72 6.28 10.16 -2.70
C GLY A 72 6.28 10.11 -1.17
N THR A 73 5.15 10.39 -0.52
CA THR A 73 5.05 10.38 0.93
C THR A 73 4.05 9.35 1.45
N ALA A 74 4.26 8.95 2.70
CA ALA A 74 3.36 8.10 3.46
C ALA A 74 3.28 8.58 4.91
N PHE A 75 2.09 8.55 5.49
CA PHE A 75 1.85 8.87 6.89
C PHE A 75 0.72 7.99 7.44
N PHE A 76 0.53 8.00 8.76
CA PHE A 76 -0.56 7.28 9.39
C PHE A 76 -1.21 8.10 10.50
N VAL A 77 -2.40 7.66 10.87
CA VAL A 77 -3.16 8.19 11.99
C VAL A 77 -3.86 7.06 12.73
N ASP A 78 -3.89 7.16 14.06
CA ASP A 78 -4.64 6.22 14.90
C ASP A 78 -5.99 6.84 15.27
N ARG A 79 -7.05 6.04 15.16
CA ARG A 79 -8.44 6.46 15.40
C ARG A 79 -9.19 5.38 16.18
N ALA A 80 -10.16 5.80 16.99
CA ALA A 80 -11.05 4.86 17.67
C ALA A 80 -11.86 4.06 16.63
N PRO A 81 -12.36 2.86 16.97
CA PRO A 81 -13.25 2.11 16.11
C PRO A 81 -14.51 2.91 15.77
N GLY A 82 -14.96 2.86 14.52
CA GLY A 82 -16.11 3.64 14.06
C GLY A 82 -16.17 3.79 12.55
N GLN A 83 -17.20 4.50 12.08
CA GLN A 83 -17.33 4.86 10.67
C GLN A 83 -16.61 6.18 10.40
N TYR A 84 -15.81 6.19 9.35
CA TYR A 84 -15.04 7.33 8.90
C TYR A 84 -15.23 7.58 7.41
N GLU A 85 -15.02 8.82 7.01
CA GLU A 85 -14.98 9.24 5.63
C GLU A 85 -13.66 9.95 5.35
N ALA A 86 -12.87 9.41 4.43
CA ALA A 86 -11.68 10.07 3.91
C ALA A 86 -12.08 11.01 2.78
N SER A 87 -11.55 12.23 2.79
CA SER A 87 -11.71 13.21 1.70
C SER A 87 -10.44 14.04 1.51
N ALA A 88 -10.24 14.55 0.31
CA ALA A 88 -9.23 15.54 -0.02
C ALA A 88 -9.87 16.93 0.03
N LYS A 89 -9.17 17.88 0.65
CA LYS A 89 -9.62 19.28 0.71
C LYS A 89 -9.81 19.85 -0.71
N ASP A 90 -10.88 20.62 -0.86
CA ASP A 90 -11.29 21.28 -2.11
C ASP A 90 -11.62 20.33 -3.29
N ASP A 91 -11.79 19.04 -3.01
CA ASP A 91 -12.30 18.05 -3.98
C ASP A 91 -13.52 17.30 -3.43
N ALA A 92 -14.71 17.85 -3.73
CA ALA A 92 -15.99 17.32 -3.26
C ALA A 92 -16.30 15.89 -3.77
N GLY A 93 -15.59 15.38 -4.78
CA GLY A 93 -15.80 14.02 -5.28
C GLY A 93 -14.98 12.94 -4.57
N SER A 94 -14.05 13.33 -3.70
CA SER A 94 -13.04 12.42 -3.14
C SER A 94 -13.52 11.60 -1.94
N ASN A 95 -14.79 11.70 -1.56
CA ASN A 95 -15.35 11.06 -0.38
C ASN A 95 -15.27 9.52 -0.46
N ARG A 96 -14.58 8.92 0.51
CA ARG A 96 -14.44 7.47 0.67
C ARG A 96 -14.87 7.05 2.08
N PRO A 97 -16.08 6.51 2.26
CA PRO A 97 -16.49 5.93 3.54
C PRO A 97 -15.80 4.58 3.80
N PHE A 98 -15.45 4.31 5.05
CA PHE A 98 -14.86 3.06 5.51
C PHE A 98 -15.04 2.87 7.03
N ALA A 99 -14.94 1.62 7.48
CA ALA A 99 -15.00 1.28 8.90
C ALA A 99 -13.59 1.10 9.47
N VAL A 100 -13.35 1.64 10.66
CA VAL A 100 -12.15 1.40 11.46
C VAL A 100 -12.51 0.44 12.59
N GLU A 101 -11.69 -0.59 12.77
CA GLU A 101 -11.84 -1.56 13.85
C GLU A 101 -10.63 -1.53 14.78
N ALA A 102 -10.84 -1.93 16.03
CA ALA A 102 -9.78 -1.99 17.05
C ALA A 102 -8.69 -2.98 16.64
N GLY A 103 -7.43 -2.57 16.77
CA GLY A 103 -6.25 -3.37 16.42
C GLY A 103 -6.05 -3.60 14.92
N LYS A 104 -6.95 -3.13 14.04
CA LYS A 104 -6.80 -3.29 12.59
C LYS A 104 -5.99 -2.16 11.98
N VAL A 105 -5.29 -2.50 10.89
CA VAL A 105 -4.52 -1.56 10.08
C VAL A 105 -5.12 -1.52 8.68
N ILE A 106 -5.45 -0.33 8.21
CA ILE A 106 -6.05 -0.08 6.89
C ILE A 106 -5.09 0.80 6.10
N TYR A 107 -4.98 0.56 4.80
CA TYR A 107 -4.07 1.28 3.91
C TYR A 107 -4.84 1.93 2.76
N PHE A 108 -4.67 3.23 2.59
CA PHE A 108 -5.23 3.98 1.47
C PHE A 108 -4.12 4.54 0.58
N LYS A 109 -4.19 4.19 -0.70
CA LYS A 109 -3.40 4.80 -1.77
C LYS A 109 -4.16 5.95 -2.40
N THR A 110 -3.60 7.14 -2.31
CA THR A 110 -4.13 8.33 -2.98
C THR A 110 -3.67 8.32 -4.43
N LYS A 111 -4.62 8.28 -5.37
CA LYS A 111 -4.38 8.46 -6.80
C LYS A 111 -4.87 9.83 -7.24
N ILE A 112 -4.10 10.48 -8.11
CA ILE A 112 -4.51 11.70 -8.79
C ILE A 112 -5.02 11.31 -10.16
N SER A 113 -6.24 11.72 -10.47
CA SER A 113 -6.85 11.65 -11.78
C SER A 113 -7.09 13.06 -12.30
N MET A 114 -6.93 13.26 -13.60
CA MET A 114 -7.23 14.55 -14.22
C MET A 114 -8.72 14.60 -14.52
N GLY A 115 -9.45 15.47 -13.81
CA GLY A 115 -10.80 15.85 -14.19
C GLY A 115 -10.81 16.90 -15.31
N LEU A 116 -11.99 17.16 -15.87
CA LEU A 116 -12.17 18.08 -17.00
C LEU A 116 -11.80 19.54 -16.67
N LEU A 117 -11.79 19.92 -15.37
CA LEU A 117 -11.52 21.28 -14.90
C LEU A 117 -10.66 21.36 -13.61
N SER A 118 -10.47 20.26 -12.87
CA SER A 118 -9.70 20.22 -11.60
C SER A 118 -9.14 18.82 -11.36
N GLY A 119 -8.05 18.73 -10.58
CA GLY A 119 -7.48 17.45 -10.17
C GLY A 119 -8.42 16.73 -9.21
N HIS A 120 -8.71 15.47 -9.51
CA HIS A 120 -9.59 14.62 -8.70
C HIS A 120 -8.77 13.55 -7.96
N PHE A 121 -9.04 13.38 -6.68
CA PHE A 121 -8.33 12.46 -5.80
C PHE A 121 -9.22 11.29 -5.44
N SER A 122 -8.65 10.09 -5.50
CA SER A 122 -9.34 8.87 -5.09
C SER A 122 -8.52 8.11 -4.06
N PHE A 123 -9.18 7.67 -3.00
CA PHE A 123 -8.60 6.82 -1.97
C PHE A 123 -8.91 5.36 -2.30
N ASN A 124 -7.87 4.60 -2.65
CA ASN A 124 -7.99 3.18 -2.96
C ASN A 124 -7.54 2.39 -1.75
N GLU A 125 -8.39 1.52 -1.22
CA GLU A 125 -8.00 0.61 -0.15
C GLU A 125 -7.06 -0.46 -0.72
N MET A 126 -5.95 -0.70 -0.02
CA MET A 126 -4.87 -1.57 -0.50
C MET A 126 -4.64 -2.71 0.48
N PRO A 127 -4.37 -3.94 -0.02
CA PRO A 127 -3.90 -5.04 0.82
C PRO A 127 -2.61 -4.67 1.57
N ALA A 128 -2.44 -5.20 2.78
CA ALA A 128 -1.33 -4.85 3.66
C ALA A 128 0.03 -5.18 3.03
N GLU A 129 0.13 -6.31 2.34
CA GLU A 129 1.35 -6.78 1.67
C GLU A 129 1.77 -5.78 0.57
N GLN A 130 0.81 -5.37 -0.26
CA GLN A 130 1.07 -4.43 -1.34
C GLN A 130 1.43 -3.04 -0.80
N ALA A 131 0.64 -2.51 0.14
CA ALA A 131 0.87 -1.20 0.70
C ALA A 131 2.24 -1.10 1.40
N THR A 132 2.63 -2.14 2.15
CA THR A 132 3.91 -2.13 2.86
C THR A 132 5.12 -2.20 1.90
N LEU A 133 4.99 -2.88 0.77
CA LEU A 133 6.01 -2.90 -0.28
C LEU A 133 6.11 -1.53 -0.98
N GLU A 134 4.98 -0.97 -1.40
CA GLU A 134 4.92 0.32 -2.10
C GLU A 134 5.41 1.48 -1.22
N MET A 135 5.07 1.46 0.07
CA MET A 135 5.47 2.49 1.02
C MET A 135 6.94 2.43 1.42
N SER A 136 7.63 1.29 1.24
CA SER A 136 8.98 1.07 1.77
C SER A 136 10.00 2.12 1.32
N ASN A 137 9.84 2.63 0.09
CA ASN A 137 10.68 3.65 -0.51
C ASN A 137 10.13 5.08 -0.41
N LEU A 138 8.96 5.27 0.20
CA LEU A 138 8.34 6.59 0.38
C LEU A 138 8.93 7.32 1.58
N ASN A 139 8.81 8.64 1.59
CA ASN A 139 9.23 9.46 2.72
C ASN A 139 8.12 9.47 3.78
N TYR A 140 8.47 9.28 5.04
CA TYR A 140 7.54 9.40 6.15
C TYR A 140 7.24 10.87 6.42
N SER A 141 5.98 11.28 6.26
CA SER A 141 5.53 12.66 6.48
C SER A 141 4.53 12.79 7.64
N GLY A 142 4.45 11.76 8.48
CA GLY A 142 3.51 11.72 9.61
C GLY A 142 4.04 12.37 10.88
N ARG A 143 3.24 12.23 11.95
CA ARG A 143 3.57 12.70 13.29
C ARG A 143 4.83 12.02 13.82
N GLN A 144 5.82 12.81 14.22
CA GLN A 144 7.11 12.28 14.70
C GLN A 144 7.03 11.72 16.13
N ASP A 145 6.11 12.22 16.95
CA ASP A 145 5.91 11.76 18.33
C ASP A 145 5.31 10.34 18.42
N LEU A 146 4.76 9.83 17.32
CA LEU A 146 4.30 8.44 17.18
C LEU A 146 5.43 7.48 16.81
N LEU A 147 6.62 8.01 16.50
CA LEU A 147 7.85 7.24 16.41
C LEU A 147 8.43 7.13 17.82
N ALA A 148 8.70 5.91 18.27
CA ALA A 148 9.41 5.64 19.50
C ALA A 148 10.75 6.37 19.47
N THR A 149 10.98 7.21 20.46
CA THR A 149 12.29 7.81 20.67
C THR A 149 13.22 6.72 21.18
N PRO A 150 14.47 6.58 20.68
CA PRO A 150 15.44 5.68 21.30
C PRO A 150 15.63 6.09 22.78
N GLY A 151 15.02 5.34 23.70
CA GLY A 151 15.11 5.59 25.16
C GLY A 151 13.78 5.76 25.91
N SER A 152 12.64 5.91 25.23
CA SER A 152 11.32 5.86 25.89
C SER A 152 10.74 4.46 25.76
N VAL A 153 11.10 3.57 26.69
CA VAL A 153 10.38 2.31 26.88
C VAL A 153 8.95 2.69 27.30
N PRO A 154 7.90 2.41 26.50
CA PRO A 154 6.56 2.44 27.06
C PRO A 154 6.52 1.32 28.09
N VAL A 155 6.39 1.67 29.37
CA VAL A 155 6.04 0.71 30.42
C VAL A 155 4.72 0.11 29.97
N ALA A 156 4.79 -1.10 29.41
CA ALA A 156 3.63 -1.88 29.03
C ALA A 156 2.78 -2.06 30.28
N ALA A 157 1.68 -1.31 30.36
CA ALA A 157 0.59 -1.66 31.26
C ALA A 157 0.12 -3.07 30.84
N PRO A 158 0.07 -4.05 31.75
CA PRO A 158 -0.22 -5.42 31.39
C PRO A 158 -1.64 -5.49 30.81
N ALA A 159 -1.73 -5.86 29.54
CA ALA A 159 -2.99 -6.21 28.90
C ALA A 159 -3.56 -7.43 29.64
N ALA A 160 -4.62 -7.18 30.42
CA ALA A 160 -5.44 -8.23 30.99
C ALA A 160 -6.02 -9.07 29.86
N ALA A 161 -5.72 -10.38 29.90
CA ALA A 161 -6.30 -11.38 29.03
C ALA A 161 -7.83 -11.37 29.15
N PRO A 162 -8.61 -11.45 28.04
CA PRO A 162 -9.99 -11.88 28.14
C PRO A 162 -10.01 -13.40 28.30
N ALA A 163 -10.75 -13.83 29.31
CA ALA A 163 -11.08 -15.19 29.61
C ALA A 163 -11.73 -15.92 28.43
N ALA A 164 -11.45 -17.23 28.39
CA ALA A 164 -12.11 -18.23 27.56
C ALA A 164 -13.64 -18.03 27.51
N HIS A 165 -14.20 -18.18 26.31
CA HIS A 165 -15.62 -18.50 26.15
C HIS A 165 -15.74 -19.89 25.53
N GLU A 166 -16.50 -20.71 26.22
CA GLU A 166 -16.83 -22.10 25.96
C GLU A 166 -17.38 -22.34 24.54
N ALA A 167 -16.95 -23.45 23.98
CA ALA A 167 -17.63 -24.14 22.90
C ALA A 167 -18.96 -24.73 23.38
N PRO A 168 -19.93 -24.91 22.46
CA PRO A 168 -20.75 -26.10 22.50
C PRO A 168 -20.48 -27.00 21.29
N ALA A 169 -20.54 -28.29 21.60
CA ALA A 169 -20.33 -29.42 20.72
C ALA A 169 -21.56 -29.76 19.84
N SER A 170 -21.30 -30.70 18.93
CA SER A 170 -22.25 -31.52 18.15
C SER A 170 -22.68 -30.90 16.80
N ALA A 171 -22.69 -31.59 15.67
CA ALA A 171 -22.70 -33.03 15.41
C ALA A 171 -22.05 -33.35 14.06
N ALA A 172 -21.62 -34.62 13.94
CA ALA A 172 -20.97 -35.23 12.79
C ALA A 172 -21.81 -35.23 11.50
N VAL A 173 -21.15 -35.07 10.35
CA VAL A 173 -21.57 -35.68 9.08
C VAL A 173 -20.35 -36.20 8.31
N THR A 174 -20.20 -37.51 8.39
CA THR A 174 -19.85 -38.50 7.35
C THR A 174 -18.89 -38.12 6.22
N THR A 175 -17.74 -38.79 6.25
CA THR A 175 -16.78 -39.02 5.16
C THR A 175 -17.41 -39.73 3.96
N THR A 176 -17.22 -39.18 2.76
CA THR A 176 -17.28 -39.95 1.51
C THR A 176 -15.99 -39.71 0.73
N THR A 177 -15.16 -40.74 0.69
CA THR A 177 -14.02 -40.94 -0.21
C THR A 177 -14.47 -41.39 -1.60
N LEU A 178 -13.81 -40.89 -2.64
CA LEU A 178 -13.51 -41.45 -3.98
C LEU A 178 -13.25 -40.23 -4.91
N ASP A 179 -12.32 -40.17 -5.85
CA ASP A 179 -11.34 -41.12 -6.38
C ASP A 179 -10.32 -40.31 -7.22
N ALA A 180 -9.20 -40.94 -7.57
CA ALA A 180 -8.15 -40.36 -8.38
C ALA A 180 -8.42 -40.50 -9.90
N ALA A 181 -7.64 -39.71 -10.66
CA ALA A 181 -7.28 -39.85 -12.07
C ALA A 181 -8.21 -39.24 -13.14
N ALA A 182 -7.69 -38.27 -13.90
CA ALA A 182 -7.19 -38.51 -15.26
C ALA A 182 -6.80 -37.19 -15.97
N ALA A 183 -5.60 -37.17 -16.56
CA ALA A 183 -5.21 -36.24 -17.63
C ALA A 183 -5.85 -36.69 -18.97
N PRO A 184 -5.90 -35.88 -20.06
CA PRO A 184 -4.68 -35.54 -20.84
C PRO A 184 -4.69 -34.20 -21.63
N ALA A 185 -3.48 -33.86 -22.15
CA ALA A 185 -3.13 -33.24 -23.46
C ALA A 185 -3.77 -31.88 -23.89
N ALA A 186 -3.14 -30.96 -24.62
CA ALA A 186 -1.78 -30.72 -25.11
C ALA A 186 -1.75 -29.25 -25.57
N ALA A 187 -0.62 -28.57 -25.43
CA ALA A 187 -0.43 -27.16 -25.79
C ALA A 187 -0.22 -26.96 -27.30
N PRO A 188 -0.62 -25.82 -27.88
CA PRO A 188 0.06 -25.27 -29.05
C PRO A 188 1.24 -24.39 -28.60
N ASN A 189 2.40 -24.69 -29.17
CA ASN A 189 3.63 -23.92 -29.06
C ASN A 189 3.42 -22.49 -29.57
N LEU A 190 3.61 -21.50 -28.71
CA LEU A 190 4.02 -20.17 -29.14
C LEU A 190 5.32 -19.84 -28.41
N SER A 191 6.33 -19.61 -29.24
CA SER A 191 7.74 -19.37 -28.93
C SER A 191 7.92 -18.35 -27.81
N MET A 192 8.38 -18.86 -26.67
CA MET A 192 8.85 -18.07 -25.54
C MET A 192 10.19 -17.42 -25.91
N ASP A 193 10.21 -16.09 -26.00
CA ASP A 193 11.45 -15.33 -25.97
C ASP A 193 12.19 -15.70 -24.67
N SER A 194 13.41 -16.21 -24.83
CA SER A 194 14.13 -17.00 -23.82
C SER A 194 14.85 -16.14 -22.77
N SER A 195 14.36 -14.94 -22.48
CA SER A 195 15.09 -13.95 -21.68
C SER A 195 14.55 -13.72 -20.26
N ILE A 196 13.49 -14.41 -19.82
CA ILE A 196 13.01 -14.31 -18.42
C ILE A 196 13.80 -15.28 -17.51
N GLN A 197 15.04 -14.91 -17.18
CA GLN A 197 15.77 -15.50 -16.06
C GLN A 197 15.64 -14.58 -14.85
N SER A 198 14.88 -15.03 -13.84
CA SER A 198 14.87 -14.58 -12.44
C SER A 198 13.63 -13.81 -11.97
N ASP A 199 13.12 -14.24 -10.81
CA ASP A 199 12.00 -13.65 -10.06
C ASP A 199 12.32 -12.26 -9.48
N LYS A 200 13.52 -11.72 -9.73
CA LYS A 200 13.98 -10.42 -9.22
C LYS A 200 13.44 -9.21 -9.97
N ASP A 201 12.85 -9.39 -11.15
CA ASP A 201 12.38 -8.28 -11.99
C ASP A 201 10.84 -8.16 -12.04
N LEU A 202 10.14 -8.92 -11.19
CA LEU A 202 8.69 -9.00 -11.20
C LEU A 202 8.06 -7.77 -10.53
N LYS A 203 7.51 -6.87 -11.35
CA LYS A 203 6.77 -5.69 -10.89
C LYS A 203 5.27 -5.98 -10.88
N LEU A 204 4.60 -5.56 -9.82
CA LEU A 204 3.14 -5.47 -9.78
C LEU A 204 2.69 -4.39 -10.78
N GLY A 205 1.70 -4.73 -11.59
CA GLY A 205 1.08 -3.85 -12.57
C GLY A 205 -0.26 -3.29 -12.12
N THR A 206 -0.89 -2.54 -13.02
CA THR A 206 -2.14 -1.80 -12.77
C THR A 206 -3.33 -2.71 -12.45
N TRP A 207 -3.31 -3.94 -13.01
CA TRP A 207 -4.38 -4.93 -12.98
C TRP A 207 -4.02 -6.19 -12.17
N SER A 208 -2.98 -6.13 -11.33
CA SER A 208 -2.51 -7.31 -10.57
C SER A 208 -3.62 -7.92 -9.72
N TYR A 209 -4.49 -7.08 -9.14
CA TYR A 209 -5.64 -7.53 -8.35
C TYR A 209 -6.69 -8.25 -9.19
N ASP A 210 -7.09 -7.67 -10.32
CA ASP A 210 -8.10 -8.25 -11.19
C ASP A 210 -7.60 -9.54 -11.87
N ALA A 211 -6.30 -9.58 -12.21
CA ALA A 211 -5.65 -10.78 -12.74
C ALA A 211 -5.62 -11.93 -11.73
N GLU A 212 -5.34 -11.64 -10.46
CA GLU A 212 -5.38 -12.66 -9.39
C GLU A 212 -6.80 -13.11 -9.09
N LYS A 213 -7.76 -12.19 -9.03
CA LYS A 213 -9.18 -12.52 -8.80
C LYS A 213 -9.76 -13.39 -9.92
N LEU A 214 -9.37 -13.13 -11.17
CA LEU A 214 -9.72 -13.99 -12.30
C LEU A 214 -9.07 -15.38 -12.17
N ALA A 215 -7.79 -15.43 -11.80
CA ALA A 215 -7.09 -16.70 -11.59
C ALA A 215 -7.78 -17.57 -10.52
N GLN A 216 -8.21 -16.97 -9.41
CA GLN A 216 -8.96 -17.66 -8.35
C GLN A 216 -10.29 -18.25 -8.87
N LYS A 217 -11.02 -17.51 -9.72
CA LYS A 217 -12.25 -18.01 -10.36
C LYS A 217 -12.00 -19.22 -11.26
N HIS A 218 -10.80 -19.35 -11.81
CA HIS A 218 -10.35 -20.49 -12.62
C HIS A 218 -9.61 -21.57 -11.81
N GLY A 219 -9.68 -21.54 -10.47
CA GLY A 219 -9.08 -22.54 -9.60
C GLY A 219 -7.59 -22.34 -9.32
N CYS A 220 -6.99 -21.26 -9.83
CA CYS A 220 -5.60 -20.89 -9.54
C CYS A 220 -5.55 -20.00 -8.29
N VAL A 221 -5.27 -20.61 -7.14
CA VAL A 221 -5.01 -19.87 -5.90
C VAL A 221 -3.50 -19.61 -5.80
N SER A 222 -3.11 -18.34 -5.80
CA SER A 222 -1.73 -17.96 -5.52
C SER A 222 -1.51 -18.00 -4.01
N ASN A 223 -0.55 -18.80 -3.52
CA ASN A 223 -0.21 -18.86 -2.08
C ASN A 223 0.59 -17.60 -1.68
N GLY A 224 0.01 -16.41 -1.85
CA GLY A 224 0.69 -15.12 -1.63
C GLY A 224 1.74 -14.79 -2.69
N SER A 225 1.77 -15.54 -3.79
CA SER A 225 2.68 -15.28 -4.90
C SER A 225 2.20 -14.13 -5.78
N GLY A 226 0.90 -13.80 -5.83
CA GLY A 226 0.36 -12.70 -6.61
C GLY A 226 0.45 -12.88 -8.14
N ALA A 227 -0.09 -11.89 -8.85
CA ALA A 227 -0.03 -11.79 -10.31
C ALA A 227 1.10 -10.84 -10.75
N TRP A 228 2.07 -11.34 -11.52
CA TRP A 228 3.25 -10.58 -11.92
C TRP A 228 3.21 -10.18 -13.38
N VAL A 229 3.53 -8.92 -13.69
CA VAL A 229 3.61 -8.48 -15.09
C VAL A 229 4.81 -9.15 -15.77
N ILE A 230 4.53 -9.94 -16.79
CA ILE A 230 5.54 -10.59 -17.64
C ILE A 230 5.67 -9.92 -19.02
N GLY A 231 4.78 -8.98 -19.34
CA GLY A 231 4.83 -8.20 -20.57
C GLY A 231 3.95 -6.96 -20.46
N LYS A 232 4.47 -5.82 -20.90
CA LYS A 232 3.73 -4.56 -20.99
C LYS A 232 3.93 -3.98 -22.38
N GLN A 233 2.89 -4.03 -23.20
CA GLN A 233 2.86 -3.27 -24.45
C GLN A 233 2.33 -1.88 -24.10
N GLN A 234 3.11 -0.83 -24.38
CA GLN A 234 2.81 0.55 -23.99
C GLN A 234 1.39 0.95 -24.40
N GLY A 235 0.46 0.95 -23.44
CA GLY A 235 -0.91 1.44 -23.62
C GLY A 235 -1.91 0.47 -24.26
N VAL A 236 -1.58 -0.80 -24.48
CA VAL A 236 -2.51 -1.74 -25.14
C VAL A 236 -2.87 -2.92 -24.24
N ASN A 237 -1.89 -3.62 -23.65
CA ASN A 237 -2.16 -4.81 -22.85
C ASN A 237 -1.07 -5.01 -21.78
N GLU A 238 -1.48 -5.37 -20.56
CA GLU A 238 -0.59 -5.90 -19.52
C GLU A 238 -0.81 -7.41 -19.41
N THR A 239 0.25 -8.19 -19.59
CA THR A 239 0.22 -9.65 -19.45
C THR A 239 0.77 -10.04 -18.08
N TYR A 240 -0.03 -10.81 -17.35
CA TYR A 240 0.24 -11.28 -16.01
C TYR A 240 0.52 -12.78 -16.00
N ARG A 241 1.43 -13.18 -15.12
CA ARG A 241 1.70 -14.56 -14.74
C ARG A 241 1.41 -14.74 -13.27
N ILE A 242 0.51 -15.65 -12.96
CA ILE A 242 0.21 -16.10 -11.61
C ILE A 242 0.86 -17.47 -11.43
N ARG A 243 1.54 -17.68 -10.30
CA ARG A 243 1.95 -19.03 -9.87
C ARG A 243 0.90 -19.57 -8.91
N CYS A 244 0.26 -20.65 -9.32
CA CYS A 244 -0.76 -21.32 -8.54
C CYS A 244 -0.11 -22.23 -7.48
N ALA A 245 -0.84 -22.56 -6.42
CA ALA A 245 -0.38 -23.41 -5.32
C ALA A 245 0.07 -24.82 -5.76
N ASP A 246 -0.48 -25.33 -6.86
CA ASP A 246 -0.13 -26.61 -7.48
C ASP A 246 1.14 -26.55 -8.34
N GLY A 247 1.79 -25.38 -8.41
CA GLY A 247 2.97 -25.14 -9.24
C GLY A 247 2.63 -24.82 -10.70
N SER A 248 1.36 -24.84 -11.09
CA SER A 248 0.93 -24.42 -12.42
C SER A 248 1.06 -22.90 -12.60
N LYS A 249 1.12 -22.47 -13.86
CA LYS A 249 1.21 -21.06 -14.23
C LYS A 249 -0.10 -20.68 -14.91
N PHE A 250 -0.75 -19.65 -14.41
CA PHE A 250 -1.94 -19.07 -15.03
C PHE A 250 -1.55 -17.75 -15.68
N LEU A 251 -1.90 -17.59 -16.96
CA LEU A 251 -1.59 -16.40 -17.73
C LEU A 251 -2.87 -15.61 -17.98
N VAL A 252 -2.77 -14.30 -17.81
CA VAL A 252 -3.90 -13.38 -17.98
C VAL A 252 -3.42 -12.20 -18.78
N VAL A 253 -4.21 -11.76 -19.76
CA VAL A 253 -4.03 -10.46 -20.38
C VAL A 253 -5.13 -9.52 -19.90
N CYS A 254 -4.75 -8.32 -19.47
CA CYS A 254 -5.69 -7.28 -19.07
C CYS A 254 -5.56 -6.08 -20.01
N ASP A 255 -6.69 -5.63 -20.56
CA ASP A 255 -6.79 -4.44 -21.40
C ASP A 255 -8.10 -3.69 -21.12
N SER A 256 -8.04 -2.35 -21.14
CA SER A 256 -9.19 -1.44 -21.20
C SER A 256 -10.38 -1.72 -20.26
N GLY A 257 -10.18 -2.34 -19.08
CA GLY A 257 -11.27 -2.64 -18.15
C GLY A 257 -11.50 -4.12 -17.85
N GLU A 258 -10.90 -5.04 -18.62
CA GLU A 258 -11.21 -6.46 -18.53
C GLU A 258 -9.95 -7.33 -18.57
N CYS A 259 -9.96 -8.41 -17.79
CA CYS A 259 -8.91 -9.42 -17.76
C CYS A 259 -9.45 -10.73 -18.35
N ARG A 260 -8.70 -11.36 -19.25
CA ARG A 260 -9.06 -12.66 -19.86
C ARG A 260 -7.90 -13.65 -19.80
N PRO A 261 -8.17 -14.96 -19.59
CA PRO A 261 -7.12 -15.98 -19.60
C PRO A 261 -6.57 -16.19 -21.02
N ILE A 262 -5.29 -16.55 -21.12
CA ILE A 262 -4.60 -16.85 -22.39
C ILE A 262 -3.74 -18.11 -22.29
#